data_AF-A0A673AP45-F1
#
_entry.id   AF-A0A673AP45-F1
#
_cell.length_a   1.000
_cell.length_b   1.000
_cell.length_c   1.000
_cell.angle_alpha   90.00
_cell.angle_beta   90.00
_cell.angle_gamma   90.00
#
_symmetry.space_group_name_H-M   'P 1'
#
loop_
_entity.id
_entity.type
_entity.pdbx_description
1 polymer ?
#
loop_
_entity_poly.entity_id
_entity_poly.type
_entity_poly.pdbx_seq_one_letter_code
_entity_poly.pdbx_strand_id
1 'polypeptide(L)'
;LDLLTRALPRPGQAPPPQIVQSKGSRGLRLAGATATALSFPASQIFTNCDHFPAEFSLVATFKIPRLRQKRNEYIFSVLEEGSDLLLLGLRLSENRLHFLFIHPAAGGRSRLSFKDVRLDDNRWHTVILAVTGPFATLTIDCGVSLDRQVRPFPESLNTRGSRVYIGSRRRWRGRFSGLLRQLVLLPGSDATPRLCPTSDPGVAELVVPPVLKSTPLQPDQPGPLYPYEAEVRVTLGNRPPCSGSEQGQLWFDVQRKVLFICDGFTWMTLLHNQERLDYVEDYQDLYTNSETFDIEVFSIKSEGLFMAAANRDAHPGSGIYKWTDGSFHLFQNISTREARAWKHFSIDDKDFLVVANSREVEPELSVIYRWSRQRRRFVRHQTLETHSALDWEAFRIHNHSFLVVANHRQDSNHNIHSVIYRWNPNTKLFEVNQTLSTSGAYDWEFFSIGPYHFLVVANTFDGRTTIINSRIYIWMNGCFQTFQDIPTVGATDWEWFQIDGRFFLAVANSQMVPDRGPSVYSINSTVYELNTLTQTFIRFQDILTHSAVDWEFFTVGGDKFLVVGNSHDGVSYSLNSVIYRWQGYEGFVPVHSLPTFGCKDFEHFNTDGRSFLVYSSATSRLSKVFKLKTY
;
A
#
# COMPACT_ATOMS: atom_id res chain seq x y z
N LEU A 1 3.13 26.82 -14.46
CA LEU A 1 2.95 27.14 -13.03
C LEU A 1 1.49 26.95 -12.67
N ASP A 2 1.16 25.93 -11.88
CA ASP A 2 -0.22 25.67 -11.43
C ASP A 2 -0.59 26.60 -10.26
N LEU A 3 -1.38 27.64 -10.57
CA LEU A 3 -1.79 28.64 -9.58
C LEU A 3 -2.90 28.11 -8.67
N LEU A 4 -3.69 27.15 -9.15
CA LEU A 4 -4.82 26.59 -8.41
C LEU A 4 -4.32 25.68 -7.28
N THR A 5 -3.39 24.78 -7.58
CA THR A 5 -2.77 23.90 -6.56
C THR A 5 -2.04 24.69 -5.48
N ARG A 6 -1.35 25.78 -5.84
CA ARG A 6 -0.63 26.63 -4.88
C ARG A 6 -1.54 27.35 -3.88
N ALA A 7 -2.80 27.59 -4.23
CA ALA A 7 -3.76 28.27 -3.38
C ALA A 7 -4.56 27.34 -2.46
N LEU A 8 -4.44 26.02 -2.62
CA LEU A 8 -5.15 25.06 -1.78
C LEU A 8 -4.56 25.05 -0.36
N PRO A 9 -5.40 25.04 0.68
CA PRO A 9 -4.94 25.06 2.07
C PRO A 9 -4.15 23.79 2.41
N ARG A 10 -3.09 23.96 3.23
CA ARG A 10 -2.36 22.83 3.80
C ARG A 10 -3.22 22.11 4.85
N PRO A 11 -2.98 20.82 5.13
CA PRO A 11 -3.74 20.07 6.13
C PRO A 11 -3.77 20.82 7.48
N GLY A 12 -4.98 21.05 8.03
CA GLY A 12 -5.19 21.69 9.33
C GLY A 12 -5.35 23.22 9.34
N GLN A 13 -5.20 23.93 8.21
CA GLN A 13 -5.26 25.40 8.20
C GLN A 13 -6.65 26.01 7.95
N ALA A 14 -7.51 25.35 7.17
CA ALA A 14 -8.87 25.81 6.87
C ALA A 14 -9.71 24.66 6.25
N PRO A 15 -11.06 24.69 6.37
CA PRO A 15 -11.91 23.75 5.66
C PRO A 15 -11.68 23.88 4.14
N PRO A 16 -11.44 22.77 3.42
CA PRO A 16 -11.11 22.82 2.01
C PRO A 16 -12.33 23.24 1.16
N PRO A 17 -12.10 23.91 0.00
CA PRO A 17 -13.15 24.20 -0.98
C PRO A 17 -13.85 22.92 -1.46
N GLN A 18 -15.17 22.99 -1.68
CA GLN A 18 -16.00 21.84 -2.09
C GLN A 18 -15.64 21.41 -3.53
N ILE A 19 -15.32 20.12 -3.73
CA ILE A 19 -15.11 19.54 -5.06
C ILE A 19 -16.45 19.05 -5.60
N VAL A 20 -16.73 19.36 -6.86
CA VAL A 20 -17.99 19.02 -7.54
C VAL A 20 -17.68 18.33 -8.86
N GLN A 21 -18.32 17.20 -9.12
CA GLN A 21 -18.27 16.51 -10.40
C GLN A 21 -19.45 16.96 -11.28
N SER A 22 -19.18 17.30 -12.54
CA SER A 22 -20.18 17.75 -13.51
C SER A 22 -19.82 17.21 -14.89
N LYS A 23 -20.67 16.33 -15.45
CA LYS A 23 -20.51 15.73 -16.79
C LYS A 23 -19.13 15.07 -16.98
N GLY A 24 -18.72 14.20 -16.05
CA GLY A 24 -17.44 13.46 -16.14
C GLY A 24 -16.20 14.22 -15.66
N SER A 25 -16.25 15.55 -15.53
CA SER A 25 -15.12 16.36 -15.07
C SER A 25 -15.37 16.96 -13.69
N ARG A 26 -14.30 17.08 -12.88
CA ARG A 26 -14.32 17.62 -11.52
C ARG A 26 -13.82 19.08 -11.48
N GLY A 27 -14.38 19.90 -10.59
CA GLY A 27 -13.86 21.24 -10.31
C GLY A 27 -14.15 21.72 -8.90
N LEU A 28 -13.44 22.77 -8.50
CA LEU A 28 -13.54 23.40 -7.19
C LEU A 28 -14.62 24.48 -7.19
N ARG A 29 -15.57 24.38 -6.27
CA ARG A 29 -16.54 25.42 -5.96
C ARG A 29 -15.93 26.39 -4.95
N LEU A 30 -15.79 27.65 -5.35
CA LEU A 30 -15.10 28.69 -4.59
C LEU A 30 -16.04 29.62 -3.80
N ALA A 31 -17.35 29.45 -3.95
CA ALA A 31 -18.39 30.25 -3.29
C ALA A 31 -19.22 29.39 -2.30
N GLY A 32 -19.42 29.89 -1.08
CA GLY A 32 -20.19 29.23 0.00
C GLY A 32 -20.11 30.00 1.34
N ALA A 33 -21.01 29.71 2.28
CA ALA A 33 -21.20 30.45 3.54
C ALA A 33 -19.98 30.45 4.49
N THR A 34 -19.05 29.51 4.31
CA THR A 34 -17.85 29.31 5.15
C THR A 34 -16.52 29.49 4.41
N ALA A 35 -16.54 29.85 3.11
CA ALA A 35 -15.35 29.84 2.28
C ALA A 35 -14.44 31.07 2.54
N THR A 36 -13.23 30.85 3.05
CA THR A 36 -12.15 31.85 3.07
C THR A 36 -11.63 32.09 1.64
N ALA A 37 -11.03 33.27 1.40
CA ALA A 37 -10.47 33.58 0.08
C ALA A 37 -9.18 32.80 -0.15
N LEU A 38 -9.17 31.92 -1.17
CA LEU A 38 -7.97 31.16 -1.55
C LEU A 38 -6.90 32.12 -2.06
N SER A 39 -5.75 32.14 -1.40
CA SER A 39 -4.66 33.04 -1.74
C SER A 39 -3.30 32.54 -1.27
N PHE A 40 -2.24 33.02 -1.91
CA PHE A 40 -0.85 32.78 -1.49
C PHE A 40 0.03 33.99 -1.83
N PRO A 41 1.13 34.22 -1.10
CA PRO A 41 2.12 35.25 -1.43
C PRO A 41 2.74 35.02 -2.81
N ALA A 42 2.88 36.08 -3.62
CA ALA A 42 3.49 36.00 -4.94
C ALA A 42 4.95 35.49 -4.91
N SER A 43 5.65 35.74 -3.79
CA SER A 43 7.01 35.22 -3.53
C SER A 43 7.11 33.70 -3.52
N GLN A 44 6.01 32.95 -3.42
CA GLN A 44 6.02 31.49 -3.60
C GLN A 44 6.25 31.05 -5.05
N ILE A 45 6.03 31.94 -6.02
CA ILE A 45 6.21 31.69 -7.45
C ILE A 45 7.37 32.51 -7.99
N PHE A 46 7.49 33.76 -7.56
CA PHE A 46 8.52 34.71 -7.95
C PHE A 46 9.60 34.76 -6.86
N THR A 47 10.38 33.68 -6.71
CA THR A 47 11.36 33.54 -5.62
C THR A 47 12.67 34.27 -5.89
N ASN A 48 13.15 34.24 -7.14
CA ASN A 48 14.46 34.75 -7.53
C ASN A 48 14.40 36.03 -8.37
N CYS A 49 13.21 36.34 -8.91
CA CYS A 49 12.93 37.55 -9.66
C CYS A 49 11.51 37.98 -9.34
N ASP A 50 11.36 39.17 -8.77
CA ASP A 50 10.06 39.71 -8.35
C ASP A 50 9.20 40.19 -9.54
N HIS A 51 9.64 40.04 -10.79
CA HIS A 51 8.93 40.55 -11.97
C HIS A 51 8.01 39.50 -12.61
N PHE A 52 6.81 39.91 -13.01
CA PHE A 52 5.89 39.08 -13.78
C PHE A 52 6.41 38.94 -15.23
N PRO A 53 6.32 37.77 -15.88
CA PRO A 53 6.80 37.58 -17.24
C PRO A 53 6.07 38.50 -18.23
N ALA A 54 6.82 39.08 -19.17
CA ALA A 54 6.27 39.96 -20.21
C ALA A 54 5.50 39.19 -21.29
N GLU A 55 5.91 37.94 -21.53
CA GLU A 55 5.26 37.01 -22.45
C GLU A 55 4.81 35.78 -21.69
N PHE A 56 3.55 35.39 -21.86
CA PHE A 56 2.97 34.28 -21.11
C PHE A 56 1.64 33.83 -21.72
N SER A 57 1.22 32.62 -21.33
CA SER A 57 -0.15 32.15 -21.48
C SER A 57 -0.81 31.95 -20.12
N LEU A 58 -2.06 32.39 -20.00
CA LEU A 58 -2.95 32.04 -18.90
C LEU A 58 -3.97 31.03 -19.40
N VAL A 59 -3.93 29.82 -18.85
CA VAL A 59 -4.87 28.75 -19.15
C VAL A 59 -5.83 28.58 -17.99
N ALA A 60 -7.14 28.61 -18.26
CA ALA A 60 -8.15 28.33 -17.25
C ALA A 60 -9.23 27.42 -17.81
N THR A 61 -9.62 26.39 -17.05
CA THR A 61 -10.79 25.56 -17.35
C THR A 61 -11.81 25.72 -16.26
N PHE A 62 -13.00 26.16 -16.63
CA PHE A 62 -14.03 26.47 -15.67
C PHE A 62 -15.43 26.26 -16.25
N LYS A 63 -16.40 26.17 -15.34
CA LYS A 63 -17.82 26.12 -15.64
C LYS A 63 -18.53 27.13 -14.77
N ILE A 64 -19.25 28.07 -15.36
CA ILE A 64 -19.94 29.13 -14.63
C ILE A 64 -21.38 29.28 -15.11
N PRO A 65 -22.36 29.46 -14.21
CA PRO A 65 -23.73 29.79 -14.61
C PRO A 65 -23.78 31.17 -15.27
N ARG A 66 -24.87 31.43 -16.00
CA ARG A 66 -25.10 32.71 -16.68
C ARG A 66 -25.01 33.89 -15.73
N LEU A 67 -24.13 34.83 -16.05
CA LEU A 67 -23.90 36.01 -15.23
C LEU A 67 -25.01 37.04 -15.46
N ARG A 68 -25.55 37.60 -14.37
CA ARG A 68 -26.52 38.70 -14.46
C ARG A 68 -25.83 39.98 -14.94
N GLN A 69 -26.57 40.83 -15.67
CA GLN A 69 -26.10 42.16 -16.07
C GLN A 69 -25.49 42.93 -14.89
N LYS A 70 -24.33 43.57 -15.15
CA LYS A 70 -23.53 44.34 -14.18
C LYS A 70 -22.81 43.54 -13.08
N ARG A 71 -22.90 42.20 -13.05
CA ARG A 71 -22.00 41.39 -12.19
C ARG A 71 -20.63 41.21 -12.84
N ASN A 72 -19.59 41.28 -12.02
CA ASN A 72 -18.21 41.00 -12.39
C ASN A 72 -17.65 39.99 -11.41
N GLU A 73 -17.07 38.91 -11.91
CA GLU A 73 -16.46 37.85 -11.09
C GLU A 73 -15.00 37.65 -11.49
N TYR A 74 -14.12 37.37 -10.53
CA TYR A 74 -12.68 37.20 -10.79
C TYR A 74 -12.30 35.72 -10.81
N ILE A 75 -11.66 35.26 -11.88
CA ILE A 75 -11.02 33.93 -11.92
C ILE A 75 -9.73 33.97 -11.09
N PHE A 76 -8.90 35.00 -11.29
CA PHE A 76 -7.74 35.27 -10.46
C PHE A 76 -7.42 36.77 -10.40
N SER A 77 -6.72 37.18 -9.34
CA SER A 77 -6.16 38.52 -9.24
C SER A 77 -4.84 38.55 -8.47
N VAL A 78 -4.01 39.55 -8.75
CA VAL A 78 -2.78 39.86 -8.01
C VAL A 78 -2.91 41.25 -7.40
N LEU A 79 -2.77 41.33 -6.08
CA LEU A 79 -2.96 42.55 -5.29
C LEU A 79 -1.70 42.86 -4.48
N GLU A 80 -1.29 44.12 -4.44
CA GLU A 80 -0.27 44.60 -3.51
C GLU A 80 -0.82 44.55 -2.07
N GLU A 81 -0.10 43.91 -1.13
CA GLU A 81 -0.61 43.64 0.23
C GLU A 81 -0.87 44.92 1.05
N GLY A 82 -0.06 45.96 0.83
CA GLY A 82 -0.15 47.22 1.58
C GLY A 82 -1.26 48.18 1.12
N SER A 83 -1.64 48.14 -0.16
CA SER A 83 -2.53 49.15 -0.77
C SER A 83 -3.82 48.57 -1.38
N ASP A 84 -3.95 47.24 -1.48
CA ASP A 84 -5.01 46.56 -2.24
C ASP A 84 -5.10 46.97 -3.73
N LEU A 85 -3.99 47.51 -4.26
CA LEU A 85 -3.88 47.88 -5.67
C LEU A 85 -3.89 46.62 -6.54
N LEU A 86 -4.82 46.55 -7.50
CA LEU A 86 -4.92 45.45 -8.46
C LEU A 86 -3.84 45.60 -9.53
N LEU A 87 -2.79 44.80 -9.41
CA LEU A 87 -1.67 44.74 -10.37
C LEU A 87 -2.08 43.98 -11.63
N LEU A 88 -2.76 42.84 -11.46
CA LEU A 88 -3.19 41.93 -12.53
C LEU A 88 -4.53 41.28 -12.20
N GLY A 89 -5.38 41.01 -13.18
CA GLY A 89 -6.55 40.16 -12.94
C GLY A 89 -7.27 39.70 -14.19
N LEU A 90 -7.80 38.47 -14.11
CA LEU A 90 -8.68 37.88 -15.12
C LEU A 90 -10.11 37.87 -14.59
N ARG A 91 -10.99 38.58 -15.29
CA ARG A 91 -12.33 38.92 -14.81
C ARG A 91 -13.38 38.59 -15.86
N LEU A 92 -14.45 37.93 -15.43
CA LEU A 92 -15.63 37.61 -16.21
C LEU A 92 -16.73 38.66 -15.98
N SER A 93 -17.46 38.96 -17.04
CA SER A 93 -18.77 39.63 -17.00
C SER A 93 -19.65 38.99 -18.07
N GLU A 94 -20.94 39.33 -18.10
CA GLU A 94 -21.88 38.75 -19.07
C GLU A 94 -21.30 38.79 -20.50
N ASN A 95 -21.13 37.57 -21.06
CA ASN A 95 -20.62 37.32 -22.40
C ASN A 95 -19.27 37.99 -22.72
N ARG A 96 -18.42 38.23 -21.70
CA ARG A 96 -17.15 38.97 -21.84
C ARG A 96 -16.06 38.45 -20.91
N LEU A 97 -14.84 38.34 -21.45
CA LEU A 97 -13.62 38.10 -20.69
C LEU A 97 -12.75 39.37 -20.66
N HIS A 98 -12.26 39.74 -19.48
CA HIS A 98 -11.43 40.92 -19.27
C HIS A 98 -10.10 40.55 -18.64
N PHE A 99 -9.02 41.04 -19.26
CA PHE A 99 -7.69 41.00 -18.69
C PHE A 99 -7.29 42.41 -18.26
N LEU A 100 -6.98 42.58 -16.98
CA LEU A 100 -6.70 43.86 -16.33
C LEU A 100 -5.25 43.87 -15.86
N PHE A 101 -4.49 44.92 -16.17
CA PHE A 101 -3.13 45.08 -15.69
C PHE A 101 -2.76 46.56 -15.51
N ILE A 102 -1.77 46.87 -14.67
CA ILE A 102 -1.24 48.22 -14.50
C ILE A 102 -0.03 48.42 -15.42
N HIS A 103 0.09 49.61 -15.99
CA HIS A 103 1.26 50.02 -16.77
C HIS A 103 2.04 51.11 -16.01
N PRO A 104 3.16 50.79 -15.34
CA PRO A 104 3.89 51.72 -14.47
C PRO A 104 4.28 53.02 -15.17
N ALA A 105 4.75 52.95 -16.42
CA ALA A 105 5.21 54.10 -17.18
C ALA A 105 4.10 55.04 -17.70
N ALA A 106 2.82 54.62 -17.64
CA ALA A 106 1.69 55.38 -18.21
C ALA A 106 0.66 55.83 -17.15
N GLY A 107 0.91 55.58 -15.86
CA GLY A 107 0.07 56.02 -14.75
C GLY A 107 -1.39 55.50 -14.74
N GLY A 108 -1.73 54.53 -15.60
CA GLY A 108 -3.11 54.11 -15.86
C GLY A 108 -3.33 52.59 -15.82
N ARG A 109 -4.59 52.20 -15.53
CA ARG A 109 -5.04 50.80 -15.62
C ARG A 109 -5.37 50.46 -17.08
N SER A 110 -4.73 49.43 -17.60
CA SER A 110 -5.04 48.86 -18.91
C SER A 110 -6.11 47.77 -18.77
N ARG A 111 -7.03 47.73 -19.74
CA ARG A 111 -8.09 46.71 -19.81
C ARG A 111 -8.22 46.19 -21.23
N LEU A 112 -7.88 44.92 -21.41
CA LEU A 112 -8.18 44.15 -22.60
C LEU A 112 -9.53 43.44 -22.42
N SER A 113 -10.40 43.49 -23.43
CA SER A 113 -11.75 42.92 -23.37
C SER A 113 -12.08 42.13 -24.63
N PHE A 114 -12.42 40.85 -24.45
CA PHE A 114 -12.98 40.00 -25.48
C PHE A 114 -14.50 39.94 -25.28
N LYS A 115 -15.25 40.23 -26.35
CA LYS A 115 -16.72 40.25 -26.36
C LYS A 115 -17.22 39.03 -27.12
N ASP A 116 -18.45 38.63 -26.84
CA ASP A 116 -19.15 37.55 -27.57
C ASP A 116 -18.47 36.18 -27.43
N VAL A 117 -17.87 35.95 -26.27
CA VAL A 117 -17.11 34.72 -25.94
C VAL A 117 -17.97 33.57 -25.41
N ARG A 118 -19.23 33.83 -25.00
CA ARG A 118 -20.22 32.83 -24.56
C ARG A 118 -19.76 31.85 -23.46
N LEU A 119 -18.89 32.29 -22.55
CA LEU A 119 -18.30 31.45 -21.48
C LEU A 119 -19.24 31.17 -20.30
N ASP A 120 -20.39 31.84 -20.20
CA ASP A 120 -21.33 31.77 -19.09
C ASP A 120 -22.62 31.00 -19.43
N ASP A 121 -22.49 29.87 -20.13
CA ASP A 121 -23.60 29.02 -20.56
C ASP A 121 -23.83 27.78 -19.67
N ASN A 122 -23.13 27.71 -18.53
CA ASN A 122 -23.13 26.57 -17.60
C ASN A 122 -22.52 25.26 -18.18
N ARG A 123 -21.65 25.37 -19.19
CA ARG A 123 -20.80 24.26 -19.70
C ARG A 123 -19.34 24.47 -19.28
N TRP A 124 -18.53 23.44 -19.48
CA TRP A 124 -17.09 23.52 -19.30
C TRP A 124 -16.47 24.21 -20.51
N HIS A 125 -15.61 25.19 -20.23
CA HIS A 125 -14.79 25.85 -21.24
C HIS A 125 -13.34 25.87 -20.80
N THR A 126 -12.43 25.68 -21.75
CA THR A 126 -11.00 25.90 -21.58
C THR A 126 -10.58 27.13 -22.38
N VAL A 127 -10.05 28.12 -21.68
CA VAL A 127 -9.59 29.38 -22.28
C VAL A 127 -8.07 29.49 -22.18
N ILE A 128 -7.45 29.92 -23.27
CA ILE A 128 -6.01 30.19 -23.39
C ILE A 128 -5.88 31.66 -23.77
N LEU A 129 -5.37 32.48 -22.86
CA LEU A 129 -5.00 33.86 -23.13
C LEU A 129 -3.48 33.96 -23.26
N ALA A 130 -2.97 34.02 -24.49
CA ALA A 130 -1.57 34.23 -24.79
C ALA A 130 -1.28 35.73 -24.99
N VAL A 131 -0.19 36.22 -24.40
CA VAL A 131 0.30 37.60 -24.54
C VAL A 131 1.76 37.55 -24.97
N THR A 132 2.07 38.19 -26.11
CA THR A 132 3.43 38.30 -26.66
C THR A 132 3.57 39.62 -27.42
N GLY A 133 4.60 40.39 -27.09
CA GLY A 133 4.79 41.73 -27.65
C GLY A 133 3.50 42.59 -27.67
N PRO A 134 3.10 43.15 -28.82
CA PRO A 134 1.89 43.96 -28.96
C PRO A 134 0.62 43.13 -29.24
N PHE A 135 0.64 41.81 -29.04
CA PHE A 135 -0.47 40.92 -29.38
C PHE A 135 -0.99 40.19 -28.13
N ALA A 136 -2.31 40.08 -28.07
CA ALA A 136 -2.99 39.21 -27.13
C ALA A 136 -4.02 38.36 -27.88
N THR A 137 -3.88 37.05 -27.74
CA THR A 137 -4.69 36.06 -28.44
C THR A 137 -5.51 35.28 -27.42
N LEU A 138 -6.81 35.18 -27.66
CA LEU A 138 -7.72 34.36 -26.86
C LEU A 138 -8.22 33.18 -27.69
N THR A 139 -7.87 31.97 -27.27
CA THR A 139 -8.39 30.72 -27.83
C THR A 139 -9.35 30.09 -26.82
N ILE A 140 -10.54 29.70 -27.27
CA ILE A 140 -11.57 29.06 -26.44
C ILE A 140 -11.85 27.70 -27.07
N ASP A 141 -11.77 26.63 -26.28
CA ASP A 141 -12.14 25.27 -26.67
C ASP A 141 -11.49 24.84 -28.01
N CYS A 142 -10.20 25.15 -28.17
CA CYS A 142 -9.43 24.88 -29.40
C CYS A 142 -10.05 25.40 -30.71
N GLY A 143 -10.95 26.38 -30.62
CA GLY A 143 -11.56 27.05 -31.75
C GLY A 143 -10.66 28.12 -32.38
N VAL A 144 -11.24 28.91 -33.27
CA VAL A 144 -10.54 30.01 -33.94
C VAL A 144 -10.12 31.06 -32.90
N SER A 145 -8.82 31.39 -32.92
CA SER A 145 -8.21 32.39 -32.05
C SER A 145 -8.75 33.80 -32.31
N LEU A 146 -9.03 34.53 -31.23
CA LEU A 146 -9.42 35.94 -31.25
C LEU A 146 -8.21 36.81 -30.96
N ASP A 147 -7.67 37.45 -32.00
CA ASP A 147 -6.49 38.30 -31.87
C ASP A 147 -6.84 39.76 -31.59
N ARG A 148 -6.07 40.38 -30.70
CA ARG A 148 -6.15 41.81 -30.41
C ARG A 148 -4.76 42.41 -30.34
N GLN A 149 -4.57 43.48 -31.10
CA GLN A 149 -3.42 44.35 -30.90
C GLN A 149 -3.61 45.15 -29.62
N VAL A 150 -2.62 45.11 -28.75
CA VAL A 150 -2.63 45.74 -27.43
C VAL A 150 -1.33 46.50 -27.21
N ARG A 151 -1.31 47.38 -26.21
CA ARG A 151 -0.03 47.89 -25.70
C ARG A 151 0.77 46.71 -25.13
N PRO A 152 2.09 46.64 -25.39
CA PRO A 152 2.93 45.59 -24.81
C PRO A 152 2.75 45.48 -23.30
N PHE A 153 2.78 44.25 -22.80
CA PHE A 153 2.72 44.01 -21.38
C PHE A 153 4.02 44.54 -20.72
N PRO A 154 3.94 45.22 -19.56
CA PRO A 154 5.11 45.83 -18.95
C PRO A 154 6.10 44.78 -18.42
N GLU A 155 7.30 44.76 -18.97
CA GLU A 155 8.43 43.93 -18.52
C GLU A 155 8.84 44.23 -17.06
N SER A 156 8.52 45.44 -16.57
CA SER A 156 8.86 45.92 -15.24
C SER A 156 7.75 45.74 -14.19
N LEU A 157 6.73 44.90 -14.45
CA LEU A 157 5.67 44.66 -13.48
C LEU A 157 6.19 43.92 -12.25
N ASN A 158 6.48 44.67 -11.20
CA ASN A 158 6.95 44.14 -9.92
C ASN A 158 5.80 43.52 -9.11
N THR A 159 6.05 42.32 -8.57
CA THR A 159 5.13 41.52 -7.75
C THR A 159 5.63 41.34 -6.31
N ARG A 160 6.75 41.97 -5.92
CA ARG A 160 7.25 42.00 -4.54
C ARG A 160 6.16 42.54 -3.60
N GLY A 161 5.93 41.85 -2.48
CA GLY A 161 4.92 42.26 -1.50
C GLY A 161 3.48 42.16 -2.01
N SER A 162 3.22 41.32 -3.02
CA SER A 162 1.88 41.07 -3.54
C SER A 162 1.36 39.67 -3.21
N ARG A 163 0.05 39.47 -3.28
CA ARG A 163 -0.62 38.18 -3.14
C ARG A 163 -1.44 37.85 -4.37
N VAL A 164 -1.43 36.56 -4.71
CA VAL A 164 -2.31 35.98 -5.71
C VAL A 164 -3.57 35.48 -5.01
N TYR A 165 -4.73 35.88 -5.51
CA TYR A 165 -6.05 35.43 -5.06
C TYR A 165 -6.75 34.63 -6.17
N ILE A 166 -7.31 33.48 -5.82
CA ILE A 166 -8.06 32.62 -6.73
C ILE A 166 -9.56 32.77 -6.47
N GLY A 167 -10.33 32.94 -7.54
CA GLY A 167 -11.79 33.08 -7.46
C GLY A 167 -12.27 34.36 -6.78
N SER A 168 -11.39 35.33 -6.50
CA SER A 168 -11.76 36.56 -5.78
C SER A 168 -10.73 37.68 -5.97
N ARG A 169 -11.07 38.88 -5.46
CA ARG A 169 -10.18 40.04 -5.30
C ARG A 169 -10.12 40.44 -3.81
N ARG A 170 -9.76 39.51 -2.93
CA ARG A 170 -9.78 39.62 -1.44
C ARG A 170 -11.17 39.83 -0.81
N ARG A 171 -12.06 40.58 -1.46
CA ARG A 171 -13.41 40.95 -1.02
C ARG A 171 -14.44 39.88 -1.36
N TRP A 172 -15.54 39.87 -0.60
CA TRP A 172 -16.70 39.01 -0.85
C TRP A 172 -17.48 39.36 -2.13
N ARG A 173 -17.48 40.63 -2.54
CA ARG A 173 -18.13 41.07 -3.79
C ARG A 173 -17.25 40.68 -4.99
N GLY A 174 -17.87 39.99 -5.96
CA GLY A 174 -17.22 39.58 -7.20
C GLY A 174 -16.41 38.29 -7.10
N ARG A 175 -16.77 37.40 -6.16
CA ARG A 175 -16.26 36.03 -6.11
C ARG A 175 -16.78 35.21 -7.28
N PHE A 176 -15.94 34.28 -7.73
CA PHE A 176 -16.27 33.29 -8.74
C PHE A 176 -17.30 32.30 -8.20
N SER A 177 -18.45 32.24 -8.86
CA SER A 177 -19.60 31.42 -8.47
C SER A 177 -19.64 30.04 -9.13
N GLY A 178 -18.74 29.80 -10.09
CA GLY A 178 -18.66 28.55 -10.84
C GLY A 178 -17.77 27.48 -10.21
N LEU A 179 -17.41 26.50 -11.04
CA LEU A 179 -16.42 25.46 -10.78
C LEU A 179 -15.13 25.76 -11.52
N LEU A 180 -13.99 25.72 -10.83
CA LEU A 180 -12.67 25.92 -11.42
C LEU A 180 -11.90 24.59 -11.42
N ARG A 181 -11.48 24.13 -12.61
CA ARG A 181 -10.77 22.86 -12.79
C ARG A 181 -9.26 23.05 -12.93
N GLN A 182 -8.82 24.05 -13.68
CA GLN A 182 -7.41 24.41 -13.80
C GLN A 182 -7.22 25.91 -13.90
N LEU A 183 -6.07 26.38 -13.43
CA LEU A 183 -5.59 27.75 -13.64
C LEU A 183 -4.07 27.74 -13.66
N VAL A 184 -3.48 27.93 -14.85
CA VAL A 184 -2.06 27.75 -15.10
C VAL A 184 -1.48 29.00 -15.74
N LEU A 185 -0.35 29.47 -15.22
CA LEU A 185 0.49 30.47 -15.86
C LEU A 185 1.67 29.76 -16.55
N LEU A 186 1.82 29.97 -17.85
CA LEU A 186 2.92 29.44 -18.66
C LEU A 186 3.77 30.61 -19.20
N PRO A 187 4.93 30.92 -18.60
CA PRO A 187 5.82 31.97 -19.10
C PRO A 187 6.42 31.63 -20.47
N GLY A 188 6.60 32.64 -21.33
CA GLY A 188 7.40 32.57 -22.57
C GLY A 188 6.89 31.63 -23.65
N SER A 189 5.62 31.23 -23.62
CA SER A 189 5.06 30.27 -24.58
C SER A 189 3.57 30.53 -24.78
N ASP A 190 3.12 30.40 -26.03
CA ASP A 190 1.73 30.12 -26.34
C ASP A 190 1.43 28.68 -25.86
N ALA A 191 0.37 28.51 -25.07
CA ALA A 191 -0.07 27.20 -24.59
C ALA A 191 -0.93 26.45 -25.62
N THR A 192 -1.41 27.13 -26.67
CA THR A 192 -2.31 26.56 -27.70
C THR A 192 -1.73 25.30 -28.34
N PRO A 193 -0.44 25.25 -28.79
CA PRO A 193 0.12 24.04 -29.39
C PRO A 193 0.24 22.85 -28.43
N ARG A 194 0.17 23.09 -27.11
CA ARG A 194 0.23 22.03 -26.09
C ARG A 194 -1.13 21.47 -25.72
N LEU A 195 -2.20 22.20 -26.02
CA LEU A 195 -3.58 21.88 -25.64
C LEU A 195 -4.46 21.49 -26.84
N CYS A 196 -4.08 21.89 -28.05
CA CYS A 196 -4.89 21.76 -29.24
C CYS A 196 -4.11 21.11 -30.41
N PRO A 197 -4.76 20.26 -31.23
CA PRO A 197 -6.16 19.83 -31.13
C PRO A 197 -6.37 18.78 -30.03
N THR A 198 -7.60 18.65 -29.53
CA THR A 198 -8.00 17.63 -28.55
C THR A 198 -9.43 17.15 -28.85
N SER A 199 -9.77 15.94 -28.41
CA SER A 199 -11.08 15.32 -28.61
C SER A 199 -12.19 15.93 -27.73
N ASP A 200 -11.84 16.52 -26.58
CA ASP A 200 -12.78 17.24 -25.70
C ASP A 200 -12.23 18.62 -25.32
N PRO A 201 -12.42 19.63 -26.19
CA PRO A 201 -11.81 20.95 -26.00
C PRO A 201 -12.35 21.72 -24.78
N GLY A 202 -13.58 21.44 -24.35
CA GLY A 202 -14.19 22.11 -23.19
C GLY A 202 -13.47 21.82 -21.88
N VAL A 203 -12.73 20.72 -21.80
CA VAL A 203 -11.99 20.27 -20.60
C VAL A 203 -10.53 19.92 -20.88
N ALA A 204 -9.96 20.46 -21.96
CA ALA A 204 -8.56 20.25 -22.36
C ALA A 204 -7.59 20.50 -21.20
N GLU A 205 -6.66 19.58 -20.92
CA GLU A 205 -5.82 19.62 -19.71
C GLU A 205 -4.38 20.02 -20.01
N LEU A 206 -3.90 21.10 -19.39
CA LEU A 206 -2.47 21.43 -19.36
C LEU A 206 -1.85 20.96 -18.05
N VAL A 207 -2.41 21.42 -16.92
CA VAL A 207 -2.08 20.96 -15.57
C VAL A 207 -3.32 21.09 -14.69
N VAL A 208 -3.88 19.96 -14.26
CA VAL A 208 -5.03 19.88 -13.36
C VAL A 208 -4.55 19.40 -11.97
N PRO A 209 -4.96 20.02 -10.86
CA PRO A 209 -4.65 19.54 -9.52
C PRO A 209 -4.98 18.04 -9.38
N PRO A 210 -4.12 17.20 -8.77
CA PRO A 210 -4.33 15.75 -8.72
C PRO A 210 -5.71 15.34 -8.19
N VAL A 211 -6.23 16.10 -7.23
CA VAL A 211 -7.56 15.90 -6.62
C VAL A 211 -8.73 16.09 -7.62
N LEU A 212 -8.50 16.74 -8.76
CA LEU A 212 -9.50 17.02 -9.80
C LEU A 212 -9.33 16.18 -11.08
N LYS A 213 -8.21 15.46 -11.27
CA LYS A 213 -7.96 14.65 -12.48
C LYS A 213 -9.03 13.58 -12.69
N SER A 214 -9.78 13.59 -13.78
CA SER A 214 -10.77 12.53 -14.04
C SER A 214 -10.07 11.22 -14.38
N THR A 215 -10.46 10.11 -13.76
CA THR A 215 -10.05 8.77 -14.19
C THR A 215 -10.69 8.49 -15.56
N PRO A 216 -9.97 8.03 -16.58
CA PRO A 216 -10.59 7.66 -17.85
C PRO A 216 -11.57 6.51 -17.62
N LEU A 217 -12.84 6.67 -17.98
CA LEU A 217 -13.73 5.54 -18.20
C LEU A 217 -13.26 4.84 -19.48
N GLN A 218 -13.03 3.54 -19.42
CA GLN A 218 -12.80 2.71 -20.61
C GLN A 218 -13.92 2.97 -21.63
N PRO A 219 -13.60 3.37 -22.87
CA PRO A 219 -14.61 3.52 -23.90
C PRO A 219 -14.81 2.15 -24.54
N ASP A 220 -15.64 1.31 -23.94
CA ASP A 220 -16.30 0.19 -24.61
C ASP A 220 -17.45 -0.31 -23.75
N GLN A 221 -18.59 0.39 -23.84
CA GLN A 221 -19.94 -0.18 -23.70
C GLN A 221 -21.00 0.90 -23.98
N PRO A 222 -21.96 0.67 -24.91
CA PRO A 222 -23.11 1.55 -25.09
C PRO A 222 -24.11 1.31 -23.95
N GLY A 223 -23.81 1.85 -22.77
CA GLY A 223 -24.71 1.88 -21.62
C GLY A 223 -25.30 3.29 -21.42
N PRO A 224 -26.52 3.41 -20.86
CA PRO A 224 -27.16 4.72 -20.66
C PRO A 224 -26.33 5.58 -19.69
N LEU A 225 -26.00 6.80 -20.11
CA LEU A 225 -25.40 7.84 -19.27
C LEU A 225 -26.29 8.11 -18.05
N TYR A 226 -25.90 7.58 -16.89
CA TYR A 226 -26.59 7.84 -15.64
C TYR A 226 -26.40 9.31 -15.20
N PRO A 227 -27.48 10.08 -14.94
CA PRO A 227 -27.41 11.52 -14.68
C PRO A 227 -27.24 11.90 -13.19
N TYR A 228 -26.73 11.03 -12.31
CA TYR A 228 -26.60 11.36 -10.89
C TYR A 228 -25.18 11.78 -10.48
N GLU A 229 -25.12 12.82 -9.64
CA GLU A 229 -23.91 13.37 -9.00
C GLU A 229 -23.48 12.44 -7.85
N ALA A 230 -22.26 11.90 -7.90
CA ALA A 230 -21.70 11.11 -6.80
C ALA A 230 -21.04 12.02 -5.77
N GLU A 231 -21.56 12.03 -4.53
CA GLU A 231 -20.97 12.71 -3.38
C GLU A 231 -20.01 11.77 -2.63
N VAL A 232 -18.76 12.18 -2.42
CA VAL A 232 -17.84 11.50 -1.50
C VAL A 232 -18.08 12.02 -0.09
N ARG A 233 -18.37 11.12 0.87
CA ARG A 233 -18.64 11.48 2.26
C ARG A 233 -17.36 11.41 3.10
N VAL A 234 -17.12 12.47 3.87
CA VAL A 234 -15.98 12.57 4.80
C VAL A 234 -16.55 12.62 6.23
N THR A 235 -16.22 11.63 7.06
CA THR A 235 -16.65 11.59 8.46
C THR A 235 -15.45 11.61 9.40
N LEU A 236 -15.64 12.18 10.59
CA LEU A 236 -14.66 12.22 11.67
C LEU A 236 -15.23 11.34 12.80
N GLY A 237 -14.76 10.10 12.92
CA GLY A 237 -15.28 9.13 13.91
C GLY A 237 -15.39 7.69 13.39
N ASN A 238 -16.20 6.87 14.09
CA ASN A 238 -16.32 5.42 13.85
C ASN A 238 -16.72 5.06 12.40
N ARG A 239 -16.16 3.94 11.92
CA ARG A 239 -16.37 3.39 10.56
C ARG A 239 -17.88 3.29 10.24
N PRO A 240 -18.37 3.92 9.16
CA PRO A 240 -19.77 3.78 8.76
C PRO A 240 -20.05 2.34 8.29
N PRO A 241 -21.30 1.85 8.42
CA PRO A 241 -21.67 0.54 7.89
C PRO A 241 -21.52 0.53 6.36
N CYS A 242 -21.08 -0.60 5.81
CA CYS A 242 -21.11 -0.87 4.37
C CYS A 242 -22.08 -2.02 4.15
N SER A 243 -23.20 -1.73 3.50
CA SER A 243 -24.21 -2.71 3.10
C SER A 243 -24.63 -2.45 1.65
N GLY A 244 -25.63 -3.18 1.15
CA GLY A 244 -26.12 -3.01 -0.23
C GLY A 244 -26.53 -1.56 -0.56
N SER A 245 -26.94 -0.76 0.42
CA SER A 245 -27.24 0.67 0.22
C SER A 245 -26.01 1.56 0.06
N GLU A 246 -24.86 1.14 0.57
CA GLU A 246 -23.60 1.87 0.50
C GLU A 246 -22.65 1.32 -0.57
N GLN A 247 -23.03 0.24 -1.27
CA GLN A 247 -22.22 -0.35 -2.33
C GLN A 247 -21.80 0.70 -3.38
N GLY A 248 -20.51 0.76 -3.65
CA GLY A 248 -19.88 1.72 -4.56
C GLY A 248 -19.63 3.11 -3.96
N GLN A 249 -20.04 3.38 -2.72
CA GLN A 249 -19.74 4.66 -2.07
C GLN A 249 -18.27 4.74 -1.66
N LEU A 250 -17.74 5.95 -1.57
CA LEU A 250 -16.39 6.26 -1.11
C LEU A 250 -16.42 6.89 0.28
N TRP A 251 -15.59 6.39 1.19
CA TRP A 251 -15.41 6.90 2.54
C TRP A 251 -13.95 7.23 2.78
N PHE A 252 -13.65 8.47 3.14
CA PHE A 252 -12.28 8.87 3.51
C PHE A 252 -12.14 8.95 5.02
N ASP A 253 -11.28 8.10 5.58
CA ASP A 253 -10.91 8.13 7.00
C ASP A 253 -9.84 9.21 7.21
N VAL A 254 -10.26 10.32 7.82
CA VAL A 254 -9.41 11.49 8.06
C VAL A 254 -8.32 11.19 9.11
N GLN A 255 -8.56 10.26 10.04
CA GLN A 255 -7.61 9.90 11.09
C GLN A 255 -6.49 9.02 10.54
N ARG A 256 -6.85 8.03 9.70
CA ARG A 256 -5.89 7.10 9.08
C ARG A 256 -5.28 7.65 7.77
N LYS A 257 -5.85 8.73 7.21
CA LYS A 257 -5.52 9.24 5.87
C LYS A 257 -5.68 8.17 4.79
N VAL A 258 -6.71 7.33 4.93
CA VAL A 258 -6.98 6.21 4.03
C VAL A 258 -8.33 6.41 3.34
N LEU A 259 -8.35 6.29 2.00
CA LEU A 259 -9.59 6.27 1.22
C LEU A 259 -10.11 4.84 1.11
N PHE A 260 -11.42 4.64 1.28
CA PHE A 260 -12.08 3.35 1.14
C PHE A 260 -13.25 3.39 0.14
N ILE A 261 -13.60 2.25 -0.45
CA ILE A 261 -14.79 2.02 -1.28
C ILE A 261 -15.61 0.85 -0.73
N CYS A 262 -16.92 1.03 -0.58
CA CYS A 262 -17.80 -0.04 -0.11
C CYS A 262 -18.12 -0.99 -1.25
N ASP A 263 -17.90 -2.30 -1.08
CA ASP A 263 -18.22 -3.32 -2.09
C ASP A 263 -19.66 -3.86 -1.97
N GLY A 264 -20.44 -3.31 -1.04
CA GLY A 264 -21.80 -3.76 -0.67
C GLY A 264 -21.86 -4.63 0.58
N PHE A 265 -20.71 -5.03 1.10
CA PHE A 265 -20.57 -5.82 2.32
C PHE A 265 -19.48 -5.28 3.25
N THR A 266 -18.38 -4.75 2.70
CA THR A 266 -17.22 -4.21 3.42
C THR A 266 -16.56 -3.02 2.70
N TRP A 267 -15.85 -2.18 3.46
CA TRP A 267 -15.05 -1.07 2.91
C TRP A 267 -13.64 -1.53 2.52
N MET A 268 -13.28 -1.42 1.25
CA MET A 268 -11.97 -1.75 0.64
C MET A 268 -11.07 -0.52 0.46
N THR A 269 -9.76 -0.62 0.69
CA THR A 269 -8.81 0.51 0.67
C THR A 269 -8.39 0.95 -0.75
N LEU A 270 -8.23 2.27 -0.99
CA LEU A 270 -7.91 2.90 -2.29
C LEU A 270 -6.65 3.80 -2.33
N LEU A 271 -6.28 4.52 -1.26
CA LEU A 271 -5.09 5.42 -1.23
C LEU A 271 -4.55 5.59 0.22
N HIS A 272 -3.22 5.60 0.40
CA HIS A 272 -2.49 5.81 1.66
C HIS A 272 -1.32 6.80 1.50
N ASN A 273 -1.00 7.57 2.55
CA ASN A 273 0.19 8.44 2.61
C ASN A 273 1.41 7.51 2.82
N GLN A 274 2.27 7.31 1.81
CA GLN A 274 3.28 6.25 1.84
C GLN A 274 4.37 6.51 2.89
N GLU A 275 4.20 5.90 4.07
CA GLU A 275 5.29 5.66 4.99
C GLU A 275 6.42 4.90 4.27
N ARG A 276 7.67 5.34 4.41
CA ARG A 276 8.84 4.62 3.90
C ARG A 276 9.73 4.20 5.05
N LEU A 277 10.31 3.00 4.96
CA LEU A 277 11.27 2.52 5.96
C LEU A 277 12.55 3.37 5.92
N ASP A 278 12.90 3.96 7.06
CA ASP A 278 14.14 4.71 7.27
C ASP A 278 15.24 3.76 7.78
N TYR A 279 15.06 3.29 9.01
CA TYR A 279 15.96 2.42 9.72
C TYR A 279 15.18 1.45 10.62
N VAL A 280 15.90 0.44 11.06
CA VAL A 280 15.41 -0.59 11.97
C VAL A 280 16.08 -0.36 13.32
N GLU A 281 15.30 -0.17 14.38
CA GLU A 281 15.81 0.01 15.75
C GLU A 281 15.62 -1.25 16.58
N ASP A 282 16.65 -1.66 17.34
CA ASP A 282 16.47 -2.60 18.47
C ASP A 282 15.41 -2.00 19.40
N TYR A 283 14.36 -2.76 19.70
CA TYR A 283 13.20 -2.26 20.44
C TYR A 283 12.98 -3.01 21.75
N GLN A 284 13.05 -4.33 21.73
CA GLN A 284 12.90 -5.15 22.93
C GLN A 284 13.81 -6.38 22.89
N ASP A 285 14.58 -6.60 23.96
CA ASP A 285 15.18 -7.89 24.26
C ASP A 285 14.10 -8.81 24.87
N LEU A 286 13.82 -9.91 24.18
CA LEU A 286 12.76 -10.85 24.54
C LEU A 286 13.37 -12.16 25.04
N TYR A 287 13.43 -12.28 26.37
CA TYR A 287 13.88 -13.51 27.01
C TYR A 287 12.74 -14.52 27.06
N THR A 288 12.85 -15.56 26.24
CA THR A 288 11.90 -16.66 26.23
C THR A 288 12.27 -17.74 27.25
N ASN A 289 11.43 -18.78 27.38
CA ASN A 289 11.64 -19.83 28.39
C ASN A 289 12.94 -20.64 28.14
N SER A 290 13.29 -20.86 26.88
CA SER A 290 14.52 -21.52 26.42
C SER A 290 14.82 -21.10 24.98
N GLU A 291 15.79 -21.72 24.31
CA GLU A 291 15.97 -21.57 22.86
C GLU A 291 14.65 -21.80 22.13
N THR A 292 14.41 -20.97 21.12
CA THR A 292 13.14 -20.84 20.41
C THR A 292 13.35 -21.17 18.95
N PHE A 293 12.64 -22.19 18.46
CA PHE A 293 12.76 -22.67 17.08
C PHE A 293 11.85 -21.93 16.11
N ASP A 294 10.80 -21.29 16.62
CA ASP A 294 9.74 -20.64 15.87
C ASP A 294 8.98 -19.69 16.81
N ILE A 295 8.48 -18.60 16.26
CA ILE A 295 7.66 -17.60 16.89
C ILE A 295 6.44 -17.38 16.00
N GLU A 296 5.23 -17.51 16.56
CA GLU A 296 4.00 -17.23 15.83
C GLU A 296 3.31 -16.02 16.46
N VAL A 297 3.12 -14.94 15.69
CA VAL A 297 2.51 -13.68 16.17
C VAL A 297 1.05 -13.58 15.72
N PHE A 298 0.13 -13.53 16.68
CA PHE A 298 -1.30 -13.57 16.38
C PHE A 298 -2.13 -12.63 17.25
N SER A 299 -3.32 -12.26 16.77
CA SER A 299 -4.26 -11.41 17.50
C SER A 299 -5.52 -12.15 17.89
N ILE A 300 -5.92 -12.03 19.16
CA ILE A 300 -7.21 -12.52 19.64
C ILE A 300 -8.17 -11.33 19.75
N LYS A 301 -9.30 -11.42 19.06
CA LYS A 301 -10.35 -10.37 19.09
C LYS A 301 -10.72 -10.04 20.53
N SER A 302 -10.74 -8.75 20.88
CA SER A 302 -11.01 -8.19 22.23
C SER A 302 -9.97 -8.47 23.32
N GLU A 303 -8.92 -9.25 23.04
CA GLU A 303 -7.86 -9.54 24.01
C GLU A 303 -6.53 -8.86 23.67
N GLY A 304 -6.24 -8.67 22.37
CA GLY A 304 -5.05 -7.96 21.89
C GLY A 304 -4.08 -8.87 21.12
N LEU A 305 -2.85 -8.40 20.97
CA LEU A 305 -1.76 -9.09 20.27
C LEU A 305 -1.05 -10.05 21.24
N PHE A 306 -0.74 -11.24 20.72
CA PHE A 306 -0.03 -12.30 21.40
C PHE A 306 1.08 -12.85 20.51
N MET A 307 1.96 -13.63 21.12
CA MET A 307 3.03 -14.33 20.45
C MET A 307 3.22 -15.70 21.13
N ALA A 308 3.33 -16.78 20.37
CA ALA A 308 3.70 -18.09 20.88
C ALA A 308 5.16 -18.38 20.55
N ALA A 309 5.94 -18.88 21.52
CA ALA A 309 7.31 -19.29 21.29
C ALA A 309 7.42 -20.83 21.31
N ALA A 310 7.94 -21.41 20.24
CA ALA A 310 8.25 -22.83 20.14
C ALA A 310 9.55 -23.12 20.90
N ASN A 311 9.44 -23.22 22.23
CA ASN A 311 10.57 -23.45 23.11
C ASN A 311 11.03 -24.92 23.12
N ARG A 312 12.35 -25.11 23.10
CA ARG A 312 13.02 -26.42 23.23
C ARG A 312 12.68 -27.14 24.53
N ASP A 313 12.73 -26.45 25.66
CA ASP A 313 12.60 -27.09 26.98
C ASP A 313 11.15 -27.48 27.28
N ALA A 314 10.95 -28.72 27.73
CA ALA A 314 9.61 -29.23 28.07
C ALA A 314 9.03 -28.65 29.38
N HIS A 315 9.87 -28.06 30.22
CA HIS A 315 9.47 -27.44 31.49
C HIS A 315 10.14 -26.06 31.62
N PRO A 316 9.36 -24.96 31.60
CA PRO A 316 7.90 -24.90 31.65
C PRO A 316 7.18 -25.19 30.32
N GLY A 317 7.91 -25.45 29.23
CA GLY A 317 7.36 -25.59 27.88
C GLY A 317 7.36 -24.26 27.12
N SER A 318 6.52 -24.21 26.08
CA SER A 318 6.29 -23.01 25.27
C SER A 318 5.69 -21.86 26.07
N GLY A 319 6.25 -20.68 25.91
CA GLY A 319 5.69 -19.43 26.41
C GLY A 319 4.71 -18.81 25.41
N ILE A 320 3.55 -18.39 25.91
CA ILE A 320 2.65 -17.46 25.22
C ILE A 320 2.86 -16.09 25.86
N TYR A 321 3.14 -15.09 25.05
CA TYR A 321 3.39 -13.71 25.45
C TYR A 321 2.25 -12.84 24.97
N LYS A 322 1.96 -11.79 25.73
CA LYS A 322 0.95 -10.78 25.39
C LYS A 322 1.63 -9.43 25.23
N TRP A 323 1.25 -8.70 24.19
CA TRP A 323 1.66 -7.31 24.02
C TRP A 323 0.88 -6.43 25.00
N THR A 324 1.60 -5.82 25.93
CA THR A 324 1.04 -4.90 26.93
C THR A 324 2.02 -3.76 27.14
N ASP A 325 1.51 -2.54 27.25
CA ASP A 325 2.30 -1.32 27.48
C ASP A 325 3.45 -1.11 26.46
N GLY A 326 3.28 -1.62 25.24
CA GLY A 326 4.25 -1.45 24.16
C GLY A 326 5.37 -2.50 24.12
N SER A 327 5.25 -3.62 24.83
CA SER A 327 6.20 -4.74 24.76
C SER A 327 5.53 -6.11 25.00
N PHE A 328 6.18 -7.20 24.59
CA PHE A 328 5.74 -8.55 24.89
C PHE A 328 6.10 -8.96 26.32
N HIS A 329 5.12 -9.48 27.06
CA HIS A 329 5.31 -10.03 28.41
C HIS A 329 4.73 -11.44 28.49
N LEU A 330 5.41 -12.34 29.22
CA LEU A 330 4.94 -13.70 29.40
C LEU A 330 3.53 -13.71 30.01
N PHE A 331 2.61 -14.41 29.36
CA PHE A 331 1.19 -14.46 29.70
C PHE A 331 0.77 -15.85 30.19
N GLN A 332 1.22 -16.90 29.50
CA GLN A 332 0.87 -18.29 29.82
C GLN A 332 2.03 -19.21 29.47
N ASN A 333 2.29 -20.23 30.28
CA ASN A 333 3.11 -21.37 29.88
C ASN A 333 2.23 -22.53 29.44
N ILE A 334 2.64 -23.20 28.37
CA ILE A 334 2.01 -24.40 27.83
C ILE A 334 3.06 -25.50 27.83
N SER A 335 2.78 -26.61 28.52
CA SER A 335 3.64 -27.78 28.50
C SER A 335 3.67 -28.37 27.09
N THR A 336 4.82 -28.21 26.42
CA THR A 336 5.14 -28.75 25.10
C THR A 336 6.37 -29.64 25.22
N ARG A 337 6.74 -30.34 24.15
CA ARG A 337 7.93 -31.19 24.11
C ARG A 337 8.71 -30.84 22.87
N GLU A 338 9.82 -30.13 23.06
CA GLU A 338 10.69 -29.65 21.99
C GLU A 338 9.84 -29.08 20.84
N ALA A 339 9.02 -28.07 21.16
CA ALA A 339 8.12 -27.45 20.22
C ALA A 339 8.95 -26.89 19.06
N ARG A 340 8.57 -27.25 17.83
CA ARG A 340 9.28 -26.88 16.60
C ARG A 340 8.63 -25.72 15.87
N ALA A 341 7.29 -25.69 15.87
CA ALA A 341 6.50 -24.61 15.30
C ALA A 341 5.16 -24.47 16.04
N TRP A 342 4.61 -23.28 16.01
CA TRP A 342 3.23 -22.95 16.33
C TRP A 342 2.53 -22.42 15.10
N LYS A 343 1.24 -22.75 14.94
CA LYS A 343 0.38 -22.09 13.96
C LYS A 343 -0.90 -21.58 14.59
N HIS A 344 -1.20 -20.30 14.40
CA HIS A 344 -2.50 -19.73 14.75
C HIS A 344 -3.52 -19.92 13.63
N PHE A 345 -4.77 -20.22 14.02
CA PHE A 345 -5.88 -20.20 13.09
C PHE A 345 -7.21 -19.98 13.79
N SER A 346 -8.23 -19.62 13.00
CA SER A 346 -9.57 -19.33 13.51
C SER A 346 -10.66 -20.07 12.74
N ILE A 347 -11.61 -20.65 13.49
CA ILE A 347 -12.81 -21.31 12.94
C ILE A 347 -14.03 -20.84 13.74
N ASP A 348 -15.05 -20.33 13.06
CA ASP A 348 -16.31 -19.85 13.67
C ASP A 348 -16.09 -18.88 14.86
N ASP A 349 -15.25 -17.84 14.67
CA ASP A 349 -14.86 -16.85 15.69
C ASP A 349 -14.18 -17.42 16.96
N LYS A 350 -13.60 -18.63 16.85
CA LYS A 350 -12.80 -19.26 17.89
C LYS A 350 -11.35 -19.36 17.44
N ASP A 351 -10.46 -18.86 18.28
CA ASP A 351 -9.02 -18.94 18.09
C ASP A 351 -8.47 -20.29 18.57
N PHE A 352 -7.56 -20.84 17.76
CA PHE A 352 -6.82 -22.06 18.02
C PHE A 352 -5.33 -21.84 17.80
N LEU A 353 -4.55 -22.69 18.44
CA LEU A 353 -3.11 -22.83 18.21
C LEU A 353 -2.81 -24.32 18.05
N VAL A 354 -2.03 -24.70 17.05
CA VAL A 354 -1.48 -26.05 16.93
C VAL A 354 0.03 -25.99 17.12
N VAL A 355 0.60 -26.96 17.86
CA VAL A 355 2.05 -27.09 18.05
C VAL A 355 2.56 -28.33 17.37
N ALA A 356 3.65 -28.18 16.60
CA ALA A 356 4.50 -29.28 16.16
C ALA A 356 5.43 -29.66 17.31
N ASN A 357 5.16 -30.78 17.99
CA ASN A 357 6.10 -31.33 18.96
C ASN A 357 7.03 -32.33 18.26
N SER A 358 8.31 -32.30 18.63
CA SER A 358 9.27 -33.32 18.21
C SER A 358 9.75 -34.13 19.42
N ARG A 359 10.01 -35.43 19.23
CA ARG A 359 10.78 -36.35 20.12
C ARG A 359 10.03 -37.26 21.12
N GLU A 360 10.31 -38.57 20.96
CA GLU A 360 10.53 -39.68 21.93
C GLU A 360 9.49 -39.95 23.04
N VAL A 361 8.20 -39.81 22.75
CA VAL A 361 7.22 -40.74 23.34
C VAL A 361 6.41 -41.28 22.18
N GLU A 362 6.36 -42.59 22.05
CA GLU A 362 5.47 -43.25 21.10
C GLU A 362 4.05 -43.36 21.69
N PRO A 363 3.01 -42.93 20.97
CA PRO A 363 3.04 -42.21 19.69
C PRO A 363 3.47 -40.75 19.85
N GLU A 364 4.18 -40.18 18.86
CA GLU A 364 4.50 -38.75 18.82
C GLU A 364 3.25 -37.92 18.50
N LEU A 365 2.99 -36.87 19.28
CA LEU A 365 1.71 -36.16 19.28
C LEU A 365 1.86 -34.64 19.16
N SER A 366 1.20 -34.09 18.15
CA SER A 366 0.92 -32.65 18.06
C SER A 366 -0.40 -32.32 18.75
N VAL A 367 -0.50 -31.12 19.32
CA VAL A 367 -1.64 -30.73 20.16
C VAL A 367 -2.27 -29.45 19.65
N ILE A 368 -3.58 -29.48 19.47
CA ILE A 368 -4.40 -28.29 19.18
C ILE A 368 -4.94 -27.75 20.50
N TYR A 369 -4.75 -26.47 20.73
CA TYR A 369 -5.29 -25.69 21.83
C TYR A 369 -6.36 -24.73 21.30
N ARG A 370 -7.35 -24.44 22.14
CA ARG A 370 -8.41 -23.48 21.86
C ARG A 370 -8.40 -22.38 22.92
N TRP A 371 -8.61 -21.15 22.51
CA TRP A 371 -8.80 -20.04 23.44
C TRP A 371 -10.07 -20.22 24.28
N SER A 372 -9.95 -20.20 25.60
CA SER A 372 -11.10 -20.20 26.53
C SER A 372 -11.39 -18.78 26.97
N ARG A 373 -12.47 -18.17 26.45
CA ARG A 373 -12.89 -16.82 26.86
C ARG A 373 -13.18 -16.72 28.37
N GLN A 374 -13.76 -17.76 28.97
CA GLN A 374 -14.05 -17.79 30.41
C GLN A 374 -12.78 -17.84 31.26
N ARG A 375 -11.77 -18.62 30.85
CA ARG A 375 -10.52 -18.78 31.61
C ARG A 375 -9.43 -17.79 31.18
N ARG A 376 -9.67 -17.03 30.11
CA ARG A 376 -8.72 -16.14 29.41
C ARG A 376 -7.36 -16.79 29.21
N ARG A 377 -7.36 -18.02 28.68
CA ARG A 377 -6.14 -18.80 28.39
C ARG A 377 -6.41 -19.87 27.35
N PHE A 378 -5.35 -20.35 26.70
CA PHE A 378 -5.42 -21.52 25.82
C PHE A 378 -5.59 -22.79 26.64
N VAL A 379 -6.49 -23.67 26.18
CA VAL A 379 -6.76 -24.99 26.77
C VAL A 379 -6.71 -26.05 25.68
N ARG A 380 -6.21 -27.25 25.99
CA ARG A 380 -6.13 -28.36 25.03
C ARG A 380 -7.51 -28.67 24.44
N HIS A 381 -7.57 -28.86 23.12
CA HIS A 381 -8.77 -29.13 22.34
C HIS A 381 -8.72 -30.51 21.68
N GLN A 382 -7.63 -30.81 20.97
CA GLN A 382 -7.45 -32.06 20.23
C GLN A 382 -5.98 -32.48 20.23
N THR A 383 -5.73 -33.74 19.95
CA THR A 383 -4.39 -34.28 19.72
C THR A 383 -4.38 -35.10 18.44
N LEU A 384 -3.31 -34.94 17.67
CA LEU A 384 -3.09 -35.57 16.38
C LEU A 384 -1.77 -36.32 16.41
N GLU A 385 -1.76 -37.53 15.87
CA GLU A 385 -0.54 -38.30 15.70
C GLU A 385 0.29 -37.69 14.58
N THR A 386 1.58 -37.52 14.83
CA THR A 386 2.55 -36.89 13.92
C THR A 386 3.89 -37.59 14.01
N HIS A 387 4.77 -37.37 13.04
CA HIS A 387 6.09 -38.02 13.01
C HIS A 387 7.19 -36.99 12.87
N SER A 388 7.84 -36.66 14.00
CA SER A 388 8.82 -35.59 14.14
C SER A 388 8.35 -34.31 13.44
N ALA A 389 7.15 -33.85 13.79
CA ALA A 389 6.56 -32.67 13.16
C ALA A 389 7.50 -31.47 13.30
N LEU A 390 7.76 -30.78 12.19
CA LEU A 390 8.55 -29.55 12.16
C LEU A 390 7.69 -28.31 11.99
N ASP A 391 6.60 -28.43 11.24
CA ASP A 391 5.71 -27.32 10.90
C ASP A 391 4.24 -27.76 10.79
N TRP A 392 3.33 -26.80 10.97
CA TRP A 392 1.90 -26.89 10.67
C TRP A 392 1.45 -25.69 9.86
N GLU A 393 0.80 -25.94 8.72
CA GLU A 393 0.18 -24.87 7.93
C GLU A 393 -1.36 -24.95 7.99
N ALA A 394 -2.00 -23.78 8.13
CA ALA A 394 -3.43 -23.68 8.38
C ALA A 394 -4.14 -22.84 7.33
N PHE A 395 -4.97 -23.50 6.52
CA PHE A 395 -5.56 -22.87 5.35
C PHE A 395 -7.05 -23.16 5.18
N ARG A 396 -7.68 -22.40 4.28
CA ARG A 396 -9.10 -22.52 3.95
C ARG A 396 -9.28 -22.58 2.45
N ILE A 397 -10.05 -23.57 2.01
CA ILE A 397 -10.49 -23.71 0.63
C ILE A 397 -12.02 -23.71 0.63
N HIS A 398 -12.60 -22.69 0.00
CA HIS A 398 -14.04 -22.42 0.07
C HIS A 398 -14.50 -22.29 1.54
N ASN A 399 -15.50 -23.07 1.97
CA ASN A 399 -16.04 -23.08 3.33
C ASN A 399 -15.41 -24.14 4.25
N HIS A 400 -14.31 -24.77 3.83
CA HIS A 400 -13.65 -25.82 4.60
C HIS A 400 -12.31 -25.33 5.15
N SER A 401 -12.07 -25.64 6.42
CA SER A 401 -10.80 -25.38 7.11
C SER A 401 -9.96 -26.64 7.13
N PHE A 402 -8.67 -26.49 6.87
CA PHE A 402 -7.70 -27.57 6.80
C PHE A 402 -6.47 -27.25 7.64
N LEU A 403 -5.74 -28.29 8.01
CA LEU A 403 -4.39 -28.21 8.55
C LEU A 403 -3.52 -29.20 7.77
N VAL A 404 -2.28 -28.87 7.50
CA VAL A 404 -1.27 -29.81 6.99
C VAL A 404 -0.08 -29.83 7.93
N VAL A 405 0.48 -31.01 8.19
CA VAL A 405 1.68 -31.16 9.02
C VAL A 405 2.88 -31.52 8.18
N ALA A 406 4.03 -30.90 8.44
CA ALA A 406 5.33 -31.31 7.92
C ALA A 406 5.89 -32.45 8.77
N ASN A 407 5.61 -33.70 8.36
CA ASN A 407 6.19 -34.87 9.01
C ASN A 407 7.60 -35.13 8.48
N HIS A 408 8.61 -34.93 9.33
CA HIS A 408 10.00 -34.96 8.90
C HIS A 408 10.60 -36.37 8.81
N ARG A 409 10.31 -37.24 9.79
CA ARG A 409 10.76 -38.63 9.78
C ARG A 409 9.96 -39.50 10.72
N GLN A 410 9.92 -40.78 10.41
CA GLN A 410 9.47 -41.84 11.32
C GLN A 410 10.64 -42.81 11.49
N ASP A 411 11.10 -42.99 12.73
CA ASP A 411 12.35 -43.66 13.04
C ASP A 411 13.54 -43.05 12.25
N SER A 412 14.16 -43.85 11.37
CA SER A 412 15.24 -43.45 10.46
C SER A 412 14.76 -43.13 9.03
N ASN A 413 13.48 -43.32 8.72
CA ASN A 413 12.93 -43.05 7.40
C ASN A 413 12.46 -41.60 7.28
N HIS A 414 13.13 -40.83 6.42
CA HIS A 414 12.74 -39.45 6.09
C HIS A 414 11.74 -39.36 4.92
N ASN A 415 11.52 -40.44 4.18
CA ASN A 415 10.57 -40.48 3.06
C ASN A 415 9.23 -41.02 3.55
N ILE A 416 8.46 -40.13 4.18
CA ILE A 416 7.18 -40.44 4.80
C ILE A 416 6.09 -39.51 4.29
N HIS A 417 4.84 -39.82 4.63
CA HIS A 417 3.72 -38.98 4.27
C HIS A 417 3.52 -37.82 5.25
N SER A 418 3.31 -36.63 4.70
CA SER A 418 2.65 -35.53 5.38
C SER A 418 1.14 -35.69 5.28
N VAL A 419 0.40 -35.21 6.28
CA VAL A 419 -1.05 -35.45 6.42
C VAL A 419 -1.81 -34.14 6.38
N ILE A 420 -2.83 -34.07 5.52
CA ILE A 420 -3.81 -33.00 5.46
C ILE A 420 -5.04 -33.43 6.24
N TYR A 421 -5.43 -32.63 7.21
CA TYR A 421 -6.63 -32.78 8.00
C TYR A 421 -7.70 -31.78 7.57
N ARG A 422 -8.97 -32.16 7.68
CA ARG A 422 -10.13 -31.31 7.43
C ARG A 422 -10.96 -31.17 8.69
N TRP A 423 -11.41 -29.95 8.96
CA TRP A 423 -12.33 -29.67 10.06
C TRP A 423 -13.71 -30.27 9.79
N ASN A 424 -14.18 -31.11 10.71
CA ASN A 424 -15.54 -31.62 10.71
C ASN A 424 -16.45 -30.74 11.59
N PRO A 425 -17.43 -30.02 11.01
CA PRO A 425 -18.28 -29.10 11.77
C PRO A 425 -19.23 -29.78 12.74
N ASN A 426 -19.49 -31.09 12.60
CA ASN A 426 -20.35 -31.86 13.48
C ASN A 426 -19.60 -32.32 14.73
N THR A 427 -18.42 -32.92 14.54
CA THR A 427 -17.59 -33.44 15.65
C THR A 427 -16.76 -32.33 16.31
N LYS A 428 -16.55 -31.20 15.61
CA LYS A 428 -15.65 -30.10 16.01
C LYS A 428 -14.22 -30.58 16.21
N LEU A 429 -13.79 -31.53 15.38
CA LEU A 429 -12.46 -32.11 15.34
C LEU A 429 -11.90 -32.06 13.92
N PHE A 430 -10.58 -32.07 13.82
CA PHE A 430 -9.85 -32.31 12.58
C PHE A 430 -9.74 -33.82 12.31
N GLU A 431 -10.07 -34.22 11.09
CA GLU A 431 -10.07 -35.61 10.63
C GLU A 431 -9.18 -35.73 9.40
N VAL A 432 -8.49 -36.86 9.22
CA VAL A 432 -7.59 -37.07 8.06
C VAL A 432 -8.39 -36.95 6.77
N ASN A 433 -7.90 -36.12 5.85
CA ASN A 433 -8.52 -35.85 4.56
C ASN A 433 -7.69 -36.41 3.39
N GLN A 434 -6.37 -36.22 3.42
CA GLN A 434 -5.45 -36.64 2.37
C GLN A 434 -4.04 -36.83 2.93
N THR A 435 -3.24 -37.68 2.30
CA THR A 435 -1.80 -37.81 2.56
C THR A 435 -0.99 -37.42 1.32
N LEU A 436 0.16 -36.77 1.50
CA LEU A 436 1.08 -36.37 0.45
C LEU A 436 2.47 -36.97 0.72
N SER A 437 3.10 -37.56 -0.29
CA SER A 437 4.47 -38.08 -0.16
C SER A 437 5.48 -36.95 -0.07
N THR A 438 6.28 -36.94 0.98
CA THR A 438 7.28 -35.92 1.28
C THR A 438 8.61 -36.55 1.68
N SER A 439 9.69 -35.77 1.61
CA SER A 439 11.05 -36.21 1.94
C SER A 439 11.67 -35.23 2.92
N GLY A 440 11.68 -35.58 4.20
CA GLY A 440 12.19 -34.71 5.26
C GLY A 440 11.48 -33.36 5.27
N ALA A 441 10.14 -33.37 5.19
CA ALA A 441 9.34 -32.14 5.16
C ALA A 441 9.75 -31.23 6.31
N TYR A 442 10.09 -29.99 5.99
CA TYR A 442 10.48 -28.98 6.96
C TYR A 442 9.37 -27.96 7.19
N ASP A 443 8.75 -27.54 6.11
CA ASP A 443 7.78 -26.45 6.06
C ASP A 443 6.72 -26.70 4.97
N TRP A 444 5.53 -26.13 5.19
CA TRP A 444 4.44 -26.06 4.22
C TRP A 444 3.96 -24.61 4.08
N GLU A 445 3.82 -24.15 2.84
CA GLU A 445 3.22 -22.86 2.57
C GLU A 445 1.96 -22.98 1.70
N PHE A 446 0.89 -22.29 2.11
CA PHE A 446 -0.38 -22.26 1.39
C PHE A 446 -0.63 -20.92 0.73
N PHE A 447 -0.95 -20.95 -0.56
CA PHE A 447 -1.29 -19.73 -1.28
C PHE A 447 -2.38 -19.94 -2.33
N SER A 448 -2.96 -18.83 -2.78
CA SER A 448 -4.02 -18.83 -3.78
C SER A 448 -3.77 -17.80 -4.87
N ILE A 449 -4.02 -18.19 -6.12
CA ILE A 449 -3.90 -17.34 -7.30
C ILE A 449 -5.24 -17.34 -8.03
N GLY A 450 -6.04 -16.29 -7.81
CA GLY A 450 -7.42 -16.25 -8.29
C GLY A 450 -8.23 -17.43 -7.72
N PRO A 451 -8.85 -18.29 -8.54
CA PRO A 451 -9.62 -19.44 -8.08
C PRO A 451 -8.77 -20.69 -7.77
N TYR A 452 -7.46 -20.64 -8.02
CA TYR A 452 -6.57 -21.78 -7.85
C TYR A 452 -5.91 -21.74 -6.47
N HIS A 453 -5.87 -22.88 -5.79
CA HIS A 453 -5.27 -23.04 -4.48
C HIS A 453 -4.07 -23.98 -4.58
N PHE A 454 -2.98 -23.61 -3.92
CA PHE A 454 -1.71 -24.31 -3.98
C PHE A 454 -1.19 -24.61 -2.58
N LEU A 455 -0.38 -25.66 -2.50
CA LEU A 455 0.48 -25.95 -1.36
C LEU A 455 1.88 -26.20 -1.88
N VAL A 456 2.90 -25.67 -1.23
CA VAL A 456 4.29 -26.00 -1.50
C VAL A 456 4.93 -26.60 -0.26
N VAL A 457 5.73 -27.66 -0.43
CA VAL A 457 6.50 -28.28 0.66
C VAL A 457 7.97 -27.99 0.50
N ALA A 458 8.63 -27.63 1.60
CA ALA A 458 10.07 -27.63 1.72
C ALA A 458 10.56 -29.06 2.01
N ASN A 459 10.97 -29.79 0.98
CA ASN A 459 11.61 -31.09 1.17
C ASN A 459 13.10 -30.85 1.48
N THR A 460 13.51 -31.13 2.72
CA THR A 460 14.87 -30.81 3.18
C THR A 460 15.87 -31.95 2.98
N PHE A 461 15.47 -33.21 3.23
CA PHE A 461 16.41 -34.34 3.31
C PHE A 461 15.70 -35.67 3.05
N ASP A 462 16.26 -36.51 2.18
CA ASP A 462 15.69 -37.82 1.83
C ASP A 462 16.27 -39.00 2.61
N GLY A 463 17.12 -38.74 3.60
CA GLY A 463 17.90 -39.76 4.31
C GLY A 463 19.33 -39.94 3.79
N ARG A 464 19.70 -39.30 2.66
CA ARG A 464 21.04 -39.37 2.06
C ARG A 464 21.62 -38.00 1.73
N THR A 465 20.86 -37.14 1.08
CA THR A 465 21.29 -35.84 0.58
C THR A 465 20.22 -34.76 0.82
N THR A 466 20.64 -33.50 0.89
CA THR A 466 19.73 -32.35 0.91
C THR A 466 19.48 -31.75 -0.47
N ILE A 467 20.14 -32.27 -1.52
CA ILE A 467 19.95 -31.85 -2.90
C ILE A 467 18.78 -32.63 -3.50
N ILE A 468 17.56 -32.17 -3.21
CA ILE A 468 16.31 -32.84 -3.58
C ILE A 468 15.28 -31.84 -4.09
N ASN A 469 14.23 -32.34 -4.76
CA ASN A 469 13.15 -31.49 -5.24
C ASN A 469 12.15 -31.19 -4.12
N SER A 470 11.86 -29.92 -3.94
CA SER A 470 10.63 -29.45 -3.31
C SER A 470 9.46 -29.52 -4.30
N ARG A 471 8.23 -29.60 -3.81
CA ARG A 471 7.06 -29.88 -4.65
C ARG A 471 5.93 -28.90 -4.39
N ILE A 472 5.39 -28.34 -5.46
CA ILE A 472 4.16 -27.57 -5.47
C ILE A 472 3.01 -28.51 -5.87
N TYR A 473 1.90 -28.38 -5.15
CA TYR A 473 0.64 -29.07 -5.39
C TYR A 473 -0.44 -28.07 -5.73
N ILE A 474 -1.41 -28.47 -6.55
CA ILE A 474 -2.60 -27.70 -6.91
C ILE A 474 -3.86 -28.44 -6.48
N TRP A 475 -4.84 -27.71 -5.93
CA TRP A 475 -6.14 -28.25 -5.57
C TRP A 475 -7.02 -28.46 -6.80
N MET A 476 -7.32 -29.71 -7.14
CA MET A 476 -8.21 -30.07 -8.24
C MET A 476 -9.10 -31.26 -7.86
N ASN A 477 -10.39 -31.17 -8.19
CA ASN A 477 -11.38 -32.23 -7.95
C ASN A 477 -11.49 -32.67 -6.48
N GLY A 478 -11.28 -31.74 -5.53
CA GLY A 478 -11.45 -32.01 -4.10
C GLY A 478 -10.21 -32.60 -3.39
N CYS A 479 -9.05 -32.64 -4.06
CA CYS A 479 -7.78 -33.06 -3.48
C CYS A 479 -6.59 -32.28 -4.07
N PHE A 480 -5.45 -32.30 -3.39
CA PHE A 480 -4.19 -31.77 -3.91
C PHE A 480 -3.52 -32.78 -4.85
N GLN A 481 -3.03 -32.30 -5.98
CA GLN A 481 -2.29 -33.08 -6.97
C GLN A 481 -0.98 -32.36 -7.30
N THR A 482 0.06 -33.10 -7.67
CA THR A 482 1.35 -32.49 -8.03
C THR A 482 1.18 -31.50 -9.18
N PHE A 483 1.69 -30.29 -8.99
CA PHE A 483 1.72 -29.23 -9.98
C PHE A 483 3.10 -29.07 -10.60
N GLN A 484 4.14 -28.94 -9.77
CA GLN A 484 5.51 -28.70 -10.23
C GLN A 484 6.53 -29.22 -9.21
N ASP A 485 7.62 -29.80 -9.71
CA ASP A 485 8.82 -30.10 -8.92
C ASP A 485 9.86 -28.99 -9.12
N ILE A 486 10.43 -28.48 -8.04
CA ILE A 486 11.46 -27.44 -8.04
C ILE A 486 12.73 -27.98 -7.38
N PRO A 487 13.88 -28.00 -8.08
CA PRO A 487 15.15 -28.36 -7.48
C PRO A 487 15.53 -27.38 -6.36
N THR A 488 15.76 -27.91 -5.17
CA THR A 488 16.12 -27.15 -3.98
C THR A 488 17.30 -27.79 -3.26
N VAL A 489 17.90 -27.08 -2.30
CA VAL A 489 19.05 -27.59 -1.54
C VAL A 489 18.83 -27.32 -0.06
N GLY A 490 18.40 -28.36 0.67
CA GLY A 490 18.06 -28.26 2.09
C GLY A 490 17.02 -27.17 2.32
N ALA A 491 15.93 -27.20 1.56
CA ALA A 491 14.85 -26.23 1.68
C ALA A 491 14.24 -26.30 3.08
N THR A 492 14.30 -25.20 3.84
CA THR A 492 13.72 -25.12 5.18
C THR A 492 12.44 -24.32 5.22
N ASP A 493 12.23 -23.43 4.25
CA ASP A 493 11.10 -22.52 4.26
C ASP A 493 10.71 -22.12 2.83
N TRP A 494 9.42 -21.86 2.63
CA TRP A 494 8.83 -21.25 1.44
C TRP A 494 7.99 -20.04 1.80
N GLU A 495 8.31 -18.90 1.20
CA GLU A 495 7.52 -17.69 1.40
C GLU A 495 6.80 -17.26 0.13
N TRP A 496 5.48 -17.06 0.24
CA TRP A 496 4.63 -16.63 -0.86
C TRP A 496 4.30 -15.14 -0.80
N PHE A 497 4.45 -14.45 -1.93
CA PHE A 497 4.04 -13.06 -2.01
C PHE A 497 3.65 -12.59 -3.41
N GLN A 498 2.92 -11.47 -3.43
CA GLN A 498 2.46 -10.82 -4.65
C GLN A 498 2.95 -9.37 -4.72
N ILE A 499 3.50 -8.98 -5.87
CA ILE A 499 3.93 -7.60 -6.13
C ILE A 499 3.36 -7.14 -7.46
N ASP A 500 2.55 -6.08 -7.45
CA ASP A 500 2.00 -5.43 -8.65
C ASP A 500 1.35 -6.40 -9.65
N GLY A 501 0.63 -7.40 -9.17
CA GLY A 501 -0.05 -8.40 -10.01
C GLY A 501 0.83 -9.59 -10.42
N ARG A 502 2.12 -9.59 -10.09
CA ARG A 502 3.07 -10.69 -10.30
C ARG A 502 3.16 -11.55 -9.03
N PHE A 503 3.39 -12.83 -9.23
CA PHE A 503 3.25 -13.87 -8.20
C PHE A 503 4.59 -14.56 -7.98
N PHE A 504 5.05 -14.63 -6.73
CA PHE A 504 6.39 -15.08 -6.40
C PHE A 504 6.41 -16.09 -5.25
N LEU A 505 7.42 -16.96 -5.27
CA LEU A 505 7.77 -17.85 -4.18
C LEU A 505 9.27 -17.70 -3.88
N ALA A 506 9.65 -17.48 -2.64
CA ALA A 506 11.04 -17.53 -2.20
C ALA A 506 11.30 -18.85 -1.45
N VAL A 507 12.41 -19.52 -1.75
CA VAL A 507 12.86 -20.68 -0.96
C VAL A 507 14.08 -20.32 -0.14
N ALA A 508 14.08 -20.70 1.14
CA ALA A 508 15.25 -20.67 2.01
C ALA A 508 16.06 -21.95 1.80
N ASN A 509 17.19 -21.85 1.09
CA ASN A 509 18.12 -22.98 0.96
C ASN A 509 19.15 -22.92 2.10
N SER A 510 19.14 -23.93 2.97
CA SER A 510 19.95 -23.93 4.19
C SER A 510 21.33 -24.58 3.98
N GLN A 511 21.41 -25.91 4.13
CA GLN A 511 22.67 -26.65 4.13
C GLN A 511 22.70 -27.63 2.96
N MET A 512 23.76 -27.56 2.15
CA MET A 512 24.06 -28.56 1.14
C MET A 512 24.84 -29.71 1.79
N VAL A 513 24.21 -30.86 1.94
CA VAL A 513 24.83 -32.12 2.37
C VAL A 513 24.79 -33.06 1.17
N PRO A 514 25.89 -33.15 0.40
CA PRO A 514 25.97 -34.08 -0.72
C PRO A 514 26.18 -35.52 -0.23
N ASP A 515 25.90 -36.51 -1.08
CA ASP A 515 26.18 -37.93 -0.79
C ASP A 515 27.67 -38.19 -0.48
N ARG A 516 28.57 -37.38 -1.04
CA ARG A 516 30.01 -37.44 -0.84
C ARG A 516 30.62 -36.05 -0.80
N GLY A 517 31.49 -35.79 0.17
CA GLY A 517 32.21 -34.53 0.31
C GLY A 517 31.76 -33.71 1.53
N PRO A 518 32.37 -32.54 1.76
CA PRO A 518 32.02 -31.68 2.87
C PRO A 518 30.70 -30.96 2.63
N SER A 519 29.99 -30.63 3.71
CA SER A 519 28.80 -29.78 3.64
C SER A 519 29.14 -28.33 3.29
N VAL A 520 28.24 -27.66 2.57
CA VAL A 520 28.32 -26.24 2.23
C VAL A 520 27.14 -25.51 2.87
N TYR A 521 27.42 -24.42 3.56
CA TYR A 521 26.43 -23.64 4.33
C TYR A 521 26.14 -22.27 3.68
N SER A 522 26.99 -21.80 2.78
CA SER A 522 26.79 -20.56 2.04
C SER A 522 26.37 -20.89 0.62
N ILE A 523 25.07 -20.80 0.35
CA ILE A 523 24.44 -21.20 -0.93
C ILE A 523 23.37 -20.19 -1.32
N ASN A 524 22.97 -20.20 -2.60
CA ASN A 524 21.93 -19.30 -3.08
C ASN A 524 20.55 -19.80 -2.63
N SER A 525 19.82 -18.96 -1.91
CA SER A 525 18.37 -18.99 -1.87
C SER A 525 17.81 -18.39 -3.16
N THR A 526 16.60 -18.77 -3.54
CA THR A 526 16.08 -18.47 -4.88
C THR A 526 14.65 -17.95 -4.80
N VAL A 527 14.40 -16.82 -5.47
CA VAL A 527 13.06 -16.29 -5.73
C VAL A 527 12.60 -16.78 -7.09
N TYR A 528 11.41 -17.34 -7.16
CA TYR A 528 10.74 -17.80 -8.37
C TYR A 528 9.56 -16.89 -8.68
N GLU A 529 9.27 -16.71 -9.97
CA GLU A 529 8.10 -15.99 -10.46
C GLU A 529 7.21 -16.92 -11.27
N LEU A 530 5.89 -16.85 -11.09
CA LEU A 530 4.95 -17.55 -11.94
C LEU A 530 4.94 -16.94 -13.34
N ASN A 531 5.39 -17.69 -14.33
CA ASN A 531 5.15 -17.36 -15.72
C ASN A 531 3.71 -17.76 -16.08
N THR A 532 2.84 -16.77 -16.28
CA THR A 532 1.41 -17.00 -16.57
C THR A 532 1.16 -17.63 -17.94
N LEU A 533 2.11 -17.54 -18.87
CA LEU A 533 1.99 -18.16 -20.21
C LEU A 533 2.29 -19.66 -20.14
N THR A 534 3.35 -20.04 -19.43
CA THR A 534 3.75 -21.46 -19.28
C THR A 534 3.08 -22.14 -18.10
N GLN A 535 2.43 -21.37 -17.22
CA GLN A 535 1.82 -21.84 -15.97
C GLN A 535 2.83 -22.60 -15.10
N THR A 536 4.04 -22.04 -14.96
CA THR A 536 5.10 -22.63 -14.16
C THR A 536 5.87 -21.55 -13.41
N PHE A 537 6.32 -21.87 -12.20
CA PHE A 537 7.26 -21.03 -11.46
C PHE A 537 8.65 -21.18 -12.07
N ILE A 538 9.22 -20.06 -12.51
CA ILE A 538 10.56 -19.99 -13.10
C ILE A 538 11.47 -19.16 -12.22
N ARG A 539 12.76 -19.48 -12.22
CA ARG A 539 13.77 -18.76 -11.44
C ARG A 539 13.78 -17.27 -11.84
N PHE A 540 13.58 -16.39 -10.86
CA PHE A 540 13.57 -14.94 -11.04
C PHE A 540 14.88 -14.31 -10.53
N GLN A 541 15.30 -14.65 -9.31
CA GLN A 541 16.48 -14.07 -8.68
C GLN A 541 17.17 -15.05 -7.72
N ASP A 542 18.50 -14.98 -7.70
CA ASP A 542 19.32 -15.65 -6.70
C ASP A 542 19.84 -14.67 -5.68
N ILE A 543 19.79 -15.09 -4.42
CA ILE A 543 20.32 -14.32 -3.30
C ILE A 543 21.25 -15.25 -2.53
N LEU A 544 22.52 -14.86 -2.42
CA LEU A 544 23.47 -15.59 -1.59
C LEU A 544 23.04 -15.48 -0.13
N THR A 545 22.90 -16.63 0.53
CA THR A 545 22.45 -16.75 1.91
C THR A 545 23.34 -17.73 2.69
N HIS A 546 23.25 -17.71 4.01
CA HIS A 546 24.10 -18.51 4.90
C HIS A 546 23.23 -19.36 5.83
N SER A 547 23.01 -20.61 5.43
CA SER A 547 22.01 -21.50 6.00
C SER A 547 20.70 -20.75 6.25
N ALA A 548 20.09 -20.25 5.16
CA ALA A 548 18.81 -19.56 5.25
C ALA A 548 17.80 -20.51 5.89
N VAL A 549 17.15 -20.05 6.94
CA VAL A 549 16.16 -20.83 7.68
C VAL A 549 14.74 -20.36 7.41
N ASP A 550 14.58 -19.10 7.00
CA ASP A 550 13.30 -18.43 6.93
C ASP A 550 13.37 -17.19 6.01
N TRP A 551 12.29 -16.94 5.28
CA TRP A 551 11.99 -15.74 4.51
C TRP A 551 10.67 -15.15 4.97
N GLU A 552 10.68 -13.86 5.31
CA GLU A 552 9.44 -13.17 5.69
C GLU A 552 9.19 -11.98 4.76
N PHE A 553 8.03 -11.97 4.09
CA PHE A 553 7.60 -10.86 3.23
C PHE A 553 6.76 -9.85 3.99
N PHE A 554 7.17 -8.59 3.93
CA PHE A 554 6.42 -7.53 4.58
C PHE A 554 6.39 -6.24 3.78
N THR A 555 5.47 -5.36 4.19
CA THR A 555 5.26 -4.07 3.54
C THR A 555 5.32 -2.94 4.54
N VAL A 556 5.95 -1.84 4.12
CA VAL A 556 5.99 -0.58 4.89
C VAL A 556 5.52 0.52 3.95
N GLY A 557 4.33 1.04 4.23
CA GLY A 557 3.60 1.92 3.33
C GLY A 557 3.44 1.33 1.93
N GLY A 558 4.11 1.94 0.94
CA GLY A 558 4.08 1.45 -0.45
C GLY A 558 5.16 0.41 -0.77
N ASP A 559 6.23 0.38 0.01
CA ASP A 559 7.44 -0.39 -0.28
C ASP A 559 7.28 -1.86 0.14
N LYS A 560 7.93 -2.76 -0.61
CA LYS A 560 7.88 -4.22 -0.43
C LYS A 560 9.27 -4.72 -0.04
N PHE A 561 9.32 -5.59 0.95
CA PHE A 561 10.55 -6.09 1.53
C PHE A 561 10.49 -7.60 1.71
N LEU A 562 11.67 -8.22 1.71
CA LEU A 562 11.91 -9.57 2.19
C LEU A 562 12.99 -9.49 3.26
N VAL A 563 12.85 -10.21 4.36
CA VAL A 563 13.94 -10.43 5.31
C VAL A 563 14.33 -11.91 5.29
N VAL A 564 15.64 -12.19 5.33
CA VAL A 564 16.16 -13.57 5.47
C VAL A 564 16.74 -13.80 6.85
N GLY A 565 16.37 -14.92 7.46
CA GLY A 565 17.06 -15.48 8.62
C GLY A 565 18.31 -16.25 8.20
N ASN A 566 19.50 -15.68 8.42
CA ASN A 566 20.77 -16.40 8.23
C ASN A 566 21.18 -17.06 9.55
N SER A 567 21.28 -18.39 9.57
CA SER A 567 21.49 -19.15 10.81
C SER A 567 22.95 -19.56 11.05
N HIS A 568 23.67 -19.99 10.01
CA HIS A 568 25.02 -20.53 10.14
C HIS A 568 25.81 -20.47 8.80
N ASP A 569 27.09 -20.06 8.84
CA ASP A 569 27.93 -19.90 7.64
C ASP A 569 28.95 -21.03 7.45
N GLY A 570 28.98 -22.00 8.38
CA GLY A 570 29.98 -23.07 8.44
C GLY A 570 30.99 -22.89 9.58
N VAL A 571 31.04 -21.71 10.20
CA VAL A 571 31.98 -21.35 11.26
C VAL A 571 31.27 -20.80 12.49
N SER A 572 30.25 -19.97 12.31
CA SER A 572 29.60 -19.19 13.37
C SER A 572 28.08 -19.12 13.21
N TYR A 573 27.38 -19.05 14.35
CA TYR A 573 25.94 -18.72 14.43
C TYR A 573 25.69 -17.21 14.60
N SER A 574 26.74 -16.40 14.76
CA SER A 574 26.63 -14.95 14.88
C SER A 574 26.73 -14.31 13.50
N LEU A 575 25.59 -14.17 12.83
CA LEU A 575 25.49 -13.68 11.46
C LEU A 575 24.51 -12.52 11.36
N ASN A 576 24.65 -11.75 10.28
CA ASN A 576 23.64 -10.77 9.96
C ASN A 576 22.51 -11.41 9.14
N SER A 577 21.29 -11.21 9.63
CA SER A 577 20.08 -11.32 8.80
C SER A 577 19.95 -10.05 7.95
N VAL A 578 19.34 -10.16 6.77
CA VAL A 578 19.38 -9.07 5.78
C VAL A 578 17.98 -8.76 5.30
N ILE A 579 17.63 -7.47 5.29
CA ILE A 579 16.39 -6.97 4.69
C ILE A 579 16.71 -6.51 3.27
N TYR A 580 15.95 -7.01 2.32
CA TYR A 580 15.98 -6.64 0.92
C TYR A 580 14.74 -5.83 0.57
N ARG A 581 14.92 -4.82 -0.28
CA ARG A 581 13.86 -3.99 -0.82
C ARG A 581 13.63 -4.32 -2.30
N TRP A 582 12.37 -4.43 -2.69
CA TRP A 582 11.99 -4.54 -4.09
C TRP A 582 12.30 -3.26 -4.88
N GLN A 583 13.01 -3.40 -6.01
CA GLN A 583 13.42 -2.33 -6.92
C GLN A 583 12.96 -2.58 -8.37
N GLY A 584 11.88 -3.36 -8.56
CA GLY A 584 11.33 -3.62 -9.88
C GLY A 584 12.23 -4.53 -10.72
N TYR A 585 12.87 -3.97 -11.76
CA TYR A 585 13.72 -4.75 -12.67
C TYR A 585 14.98 -5.31 -11.99
N GLU A 586 15.52 -4.60 -10.99
CA GLU A 586 16.68 -5.06 -10.21
C GLU A 586 16.33 -6.15 -9.19
N GLY A 587 15.04 -6.51 -9.05
CA GLY A 587 14.58 -7.47 -8.05
C GLY A 587 14.75 -6.95 -6.63
N PHE A 588 15.09 -7.84 -5.71
CA PHE A 588 15.35 -7.54 -4.30
C PHE A 588 16.81 -7.12 -4.07
N VAL A 589 17.00 -5.93 -3.52
CA VAL A 589 18.33 -5.35 -3.24
C VAL A 589 18.50 -5.16 -1.74
N PRO A 590 19.63 -5.55 -1.13
CA PRO A 590 19.82 -5.41 0.31
C PRO A 590 19.82 -3.94 0.74
N VAL A 591 19.10 -3.63 1.82
CA VAL A 591 18.94 -2.26 2.35
C VAL A 591 19.28 -2.14 3.83
N HIS A 592 19.07 -3.19 4.62
CA HIS A 592 19.42 -3.21 6.04
C HIS A 592 20.05 -4.54 6.43
N SER A 593 20.88 -4.51 7.47
CA SER A 593 21.55 -5.67 8.02
C SER A 593 21.30 -5.70 9.53
N LEU A 594 20.77 -6.82 10.01
CA LEU A 594 20.35 -7.02 11.39
C LEU A 594 21.28 -8.04 12.05
N PRO A 595 22.07 -7.66 13.07
CA PRO A 595 22.87 -8.60 13.83
C PRO A 595 21.97 -9.60 14.56
N THR A 596 22.03 -10.86 14.15
CA THR A 596 21.25 -11.96 14.71
C THR A 596 22.18 -13.06 15.23
N PHE A 597 21.70 -13.86 16.19
CA PHE A 597 22.48 -14.96 16.75
C PHE A 597 21.66 -16.24 16.74
N GLY A 598 22.10 -17.22 15.94
CA GLY A 598 21.40 -18.49 15.74
C GLY A 598 19.95 -18.30 15.31
N CYS A 599 19.72 -17.37 14.38
CA CYS A 599 18.39 -17.02 13.89
C CYS A 599 17.66 -18.28 13.43
N LYS A 600 16.37 -18.37 13.74
CA LYS A 600 15.55 -19.50 13.30
C LYS A 600 14.35 -19.11 12.46
N ASP A 601 13.75 -17.98 12.78
CA ASP A 601 12.47 -17.55 12.23
C ASP A 601 12.29 -16.04 12.49
N PHE A 602 11.58 -15.36 11.59
CA PHE A 602 11.19 -13.96 11.61
C PHE A 602 9.69 -13.79 11.39
N GLU A 603 9.08 -12.92 12.19
CA GLU A 603 7.67 -12.55 12.01
C GLU A 603 7.52 -11.04 11.86
N HIS A 604 6.72 -10.63 10.88
CA HIS A 604 6.26 -9.26 10.74
C HIS A 604 4.95 -9.02 11.49
N PHE A 605 4.88 -7.93 12.26
CA PHE A 605 3.62 -7.54 12.88
C PHE A 605 3.43 -6.04 13.00
N ASN A 606 2.16 -5.65 12.99
CA ASN A 606 1.73 -4.28 13.22
C ASN A 606 0.90 -4.17 14.50
N THR A 607 1.25 -3.21 15.35
CA THR A 607 0.44 -2.88 16.54
C THR A 607 0.57 -1.40 16.86
N ASP A 608 -0.50 -0.82 17.40
CA ASP A 608 -0.56 0.59 17.81
C ASP A 608 -0.13 1.58 16.70
N GLY A 609 -0.42 1.25 15.44
CA GLY A 609 -0.04 2.05 14.26
C GLY A 609 1.46 2.08 13.98
N ARG A 610 2.20 1.09 14.47
CA ARG A 610 3.64 0.91 14.27
C ARG A 610 3.90 -0.49 13.73
N SER A 611 5.05 -0.63 13.08
CA SER A 611 5.48 -1.84 12.39
C SER A 611 6.74 -2.40 13.04
N PHE A 612 6.82 -3.71 13.20
CA PHE A 612 7.87 -4.41 13.93
C PHE A 612 8.26 -5.71 13.23
N LEU A 613 9.48 -6.18 13.50
CA LEU A 613 9.93 -7.54 13.22
C LEU A 613 10.29 -8.18 14.56
N VAL A 614 10.01 -9.47 14.74
CA VAL A 614 10.57 -10.26 15.83
C VAL A 614 11.34 -11.42 15.24
N TYR A 615 12.46 -11.80 15.86
CA TYR A 615 13.20 -12.99 15.44
C TYR A 615 13.44 -13.96 16.60
N SER A 616 13.50 -15.24 16.27
CA SER A 616 13.76 -16.34 17.20
C SER A 616 15.21 -16.82 17.16
N SER A 617 15.72 -17.33 18.29
CA SER A 617 17.09 -17.88 18.39
C SER A 617 17.08 -19.32 18.89
N ALA A 618 17.70 -20.24 18.14
CA ALA A 618 17.90 -21.63 18.56
C ALA A 618 19.19 -21.89 19.35
N THR A 619 20.03 -20.88 19.54
CA THR A 619 21.31 -20.99 20.27
C THR A 619 21.30 -20.24 21.60
N SER A 620 20.25 -19.46 21.86
CA SER A 620 20.07 -18.69 23.09
C SER A 620 18.57 -18.53 23.37
N ARG A 621 18.21 -18.30 24.63
CA ARG A 621 16.84 -17.89 25.01
C ARG A 621 16.53 -16.42 24.70
N LEU A 622 17.48 -15.69 24.11
CA LEU A 622 17.32 -14.28 23.75
C LEU A 622 16.83 -14.18 22.30
N SER A 623 15.57 -13.81 22.16
CA SER A 623 14.96 -13.29 20.94
C SER A 623 14.99 -11.76 20.97
N LYS A 624 14.75 -11.09 19.84
CA LYS A 624 14.58 -9.64 19.84
C LYS A 624 13.42 -9.19 18.98
N VAL A 625 12.82 -8.08 19.41
CA VAL A 625 11.89 -7.29 18.62
C VAL A 625 12.65 -6.08 18.09
N PHE A 626 12.53 -5.85 16.80
CA PHE A 626 12.97 -4.66 16.10
C PHE A 626 11.76 -3.82 15.72
N LYS A 627 11.91 -2.51 15.73
CA LYS A 627 10.88 -1.60 15.23
C LYS A 627 11.31 -0.97 13.92
N LEU A 628 10.37 -0.98 12.98
CA LEU A 628 10.51 -0.42 11.65
C LEU A 628 10.11 1.06 11.70
N LYS A 629 11.10 1.97 11.64
CA LYS A 629 10.86 3.41 11.70
C LYS A 629 10.55 3.97 10.33
N THR A 630 9.48 4.76 10.26
CA THR A 630 9.00 5.36 9.02
C THR A 630 9.05 6.89 9.05
N TYR A 631 9.17 7.52 7.87
CA TYR A 631 9.12 8.98 7.68
C TYR A 631 8.05 9.42 6.67
#